data_AF-A0A925TBI0-F1
#
_entry.id   AF-A0A925TBI0-F1
#
_cell.length_a   1.000
_cell.length_b   1.000
_cell.length_c   1.000
_cell.angle_alpha   90.00
_cell.angle_beta   90.00
_cell.angle_gamma   90.00
#
_symmetry.space_group_name_H-M   'P 1'
#
loop_
_entity.id
_entity.type
_entity.pdbx_description
1 polymer ?
#
loop_
_entity_poly.entity_id
_entity_poly.type
_entity_poly.pdbx_seq_one_letter_code
_entity_poly.pdbx_strand_id
1 'polypeptide(L)' 'MKLKFHTLDVFTNRKFGGNPLAVVLDADTLATEQMQTIAREFNLSETIFVMKPDDPANT' A
#
# COMPACT_ATOMS: atom_id res chain seq x y z
N MET A 1 -16.85 2.18 3.07
CA MET A 1 -15.86 2.35 2.00
C MET A 1 -15.12 1.03 1.82
N LYS A 2 -14.91 0.57 0.58
CA LYS A 2 -14.21 -0.68 0.30
C LYS A 2 -12.88 -0.35 -0.39
N LEU A 3 -11.77 -0.67 0.26
CA LEU A 3 -10.43 -0.51 -0.29
C LEU A 3 -9.99 -1.82 -0.95
N LYS A 4 -9.27 -1.73 -2.06
CA LYS A 4 -8.57 -2.88 -2.66
C LYS A 4 -7.14 -2.86 -2.16
N PHE A 5 -6.63 -4.02 -1.79
CA PHE A 5 -5.23 -4.16 -1.41
C PHE A 5 -4.64 -5.47 -1.92
N HIS A 6 -3.32 -5.48 -2.03
CA HIS A 6 -2.52 -6.64 -2.33
C HIS A 6 -1.41 -6.78 -1.29
N THR A 7 -1.13 -8.02 -0.90
CA THR A 7 0.11 -8.36 -0.18
C THR A 7 1.09 -8.97 -1.17
N LEU A 8 2.32 -8.48 -1.17
CA LEU A 8 3.38 -8.85 -2.09
C LEU A 8 4.62 -9.28 -1.30
N ASP A 9 5.40 -10.17 -1.89
CA ASP A 9 6.75 -10.50 -1.43
C ASP A 9 7.73 -9.80 -2.39
N VAL A 10 8.35 -8.70 -1.96
CA VAL A 10 9.28 -7.93 -2.81
C VAL A 10 10.73 -8.40 -2.64
N PHE A 11 11.59 -8.09 -3.63
CA PHE A 11 12.98 -8.55 -3.72
C PHE A 11 13.15 -10.08 -3.81
N THR A 12 12.11 -10.79 -4.25
CA THR A 12 12.11 -12.25 -4.41
C THR A 12 11.27 -12.66 -5.61
N ASN A 13 11.47 -13.89 -6.09
CA ASN A 13 10.57 -14.57 -7.02
C ASN A 13 9.94 -15.84 -6.41
N ARG A 14 10.12 -16.05 -5.10
CA ARG A 14 9.57 -17.18 -4.34
C ARG A 14 8.54 -16.67 -3.34
N LYS A 15 7.42 -17.38 -3.23
CA LYS A 15 6.40 -17.11 -2.21
C LYS A 15 6.99 -17.22 -0.80
N PHE A 16 6.61 -16.30 0.08
CA PHE A 16 7.06 -16.19 1.47
C PHE A 16 8.57 -15.96 1.62
N GLY A 17 9.22 -15.42 0.58
CA GLY A 17 10.60 -14.95 0.64
C GLY A 17 10.68 -13.42 0.58
N GLY A 18 11.88 -12.86 0.62
CA GLY A 18 12.08 -11.42 0.48
C GLY A 18 11.44 -10.62 1.62
N ASN A 19 10.90 -9.44 1.30
CA ASN A 19 10.24 -8.57 2.27
C ASN A 19 8.74 -8.47 1.98
N PRO A 20 7.85 -8.80 2.94
CA PRO A 20 6.41 -8.59 2.77
C PRO A 20 6.05 -7.10 2.67
N LEU A 21 5.14 -6.77 1.75
CA LEU A 21 4.67 -5.42 1.51
C LEU A 21 3.15 -5.41 1.28
N ALA A 22 2.45 -4.49 1.93
CA ALA A 22 1.06 -4.18 1.62
C ALA A 22 0.97 -3.00 0.65
N VAL A 23 0.14 -3.12 -0.38
CA VAL A 23 -0.17 -2.05 -1.34
C VAL A 23 -1.68 -1.83 -1.34
N VAL A 24 -2.12 -0.64 -0.95
CA VAL A 24 -3.52 -0.20 -0.93
C VAL A 24 -3.78 0.70 -2.13
N LEU A 25 -4.77 0.36 -2.94
CA LEU A 25 -5.14 1.08 -4.16
C LEU A 25 -6.26 2.10 -3.91
N ASP A 26 -6.36 3.09 -4.80
CA ASP A 26 -7.40 4.12 -4.81
C ASP A 26 -7.52 4.86 -3.45
N ALA A 27 -6.36 5.22 -2.88
CA ALA A 27 -6.24 5.73 -1.51
C ALA A 27 -6.50 7.24 -1.37
N ASP A 28 -6.93 7.92 -2.44
CA ASP A 28 -7.12 9.38 -2.50
C ASP A 28 -8.02 9.95 -1.39
N THR A 29 -8.97 9.15 -0.91
CA THR A 29 -9.97 9.60 0.08
C THR A 29 -9.55 9.33 1.53
N LEU A 30 -8.36 8.77 1.76
CA LEU A 30 -7.87 8.48 3.10
C LEU A 30 -7.15 9.69 3.68
N ALA A 31 -7.49 10.04 4.91
CA ALA A 31 -6.64 10.92 5.71
C ALA A 31 -5.36 10.19 6.15
N THR A 32 -4.29 10.94 6.37
CA THR A 32 -2.98 10.40 6.80
C THR A 32 -3.09 9.53 8.05
N GLU A 33 -3.93 9.90 9.02
CA GLU A 33 -4.15 9.15 10.26
C GLU A 33 -4.83 7.79 9.98
N GLN A 34 -5.71 7.74 8.98
CA GLN A 34 -6.33 6.49 8.53
C GLN A 34 -5.31 5.60 7.84
N MET A 35 -4.47 6.16 6.96
CA MET A 35 -3.35 5.43 6.35
C MET A 35 -2.43 4.83 7.41
N GLN A 36 -2.08 5.62 8.44
CA GLN A 36 -1.26 5.14 9.54
C GLN A 36 -1.92 4.03 10.36
N THR A 37 -3.24 4.09 10.55
CA THR A 37 -4.02 3.07 11.25
C THR A 37 -4.05 1.76 10.44
N ILE A 38 -4.26 1.87 9.12
CA ILE A 38 -4.23 0.73 8.19
C ILE A 38 -2.83 0.09 8.14
N ALA A 39 -1.77 0.90 8.06
CA ALA A 39 -0.40 0.39 8.07
C ALA A 39 -0.09 -0.40 9.35
N ARG A 40 -0.57 0.07 10.51
CA ARG A 40 -0.46 -0.66 11.79
C ARG A 40 -1.25 -1.96 11.79
N GLU A 41 -2.43 -1.99 11.19
CA GLU A 41 -3.26 -3.20 11.08
C GLU A 41 -2.55 -4.30 10.27
N PHE A 42 -1.86 -3.95 9.18
CA PHE A 42 -1.06 -4.91 8.43
C PHE A 42 0.16 -5.42 9.21
N ASN A 43 0.70 -4.60 10.11
CA ASN A 43 1.86 -4.93 10.94
C ASN A 43 3.09 -5.43 10.14
N LEU A 44 3.30 -4.83 8.95
CA LEU A 44 4.47 -5.04 8.11
C LEU A 44 5.44 -3.86 8.26
N SER A 45 6.66 -4.02 7.75
CA SER A 45 7.65 -2.93 7.79
C SER A 45 7.17 -1.67 7.07
N GLU A 46 6.46 -1.83 5.94
CA GLU A 46 5.92 -0.73 5.14
C GLU A 46 4.55 -1.06 4.55
N THR A 47 3.79 -0.01 4.22
CA THR A 47 2.52 -0.08 3.48
C THR A 47 2.47 1.09 2.50
N ILE A 48 2.23 0.79 1.22
CA ILE A 48 2.15 1.79 0.15
C ILE A 48 0.69 2.13 -0.13
N PHE A 49 0.41 3.42 -0.25
CA PHE A 49 -0.89 3.96 -0.62
C PHE A 49 -0.80 4.58 -2.01
N VAL A 50 -1.47 3.98 -2.98
CA VAL A 50 -1.50 4.48 -4.37
C VAL A 50 -2.60 5.51 -4.48
N MET A 51 -2.22 6.71 -4.91
CA MET A 51 -3.08 7.87 -5.10
C MET A 51 -2.92 8.38 -6.53
N LYS A 52 -3.82 9.24 -6.97
CA LYS A 52 -3.63 9.99 -8.22
C LYS A 52 -2.38 10.86 -8.10
N PRO A 53 -1.61 10.99 -9.18
CA PRO A 53 -0.47 11.90 -9.18
C PRO A 53 -0.97 13.34 -9.02
N ASP A 54 -0.18 14.16 -8.33
CA ASP A 54 -0.47 15.59 -8.18
C ASP A 54 -0.41 16.32 -9.53
N ASP A 55 0.51 15.89 -10.40
CA ASP A 55 0.60 16.34 -11.79
C ASP A 55 0.06 15.24 -12.73
N PRO A 56 -1.05 15.50 -13.45
CA PRO A 56 -1.60 14.56 -14.44
C PRO A 56 -0.65 14.17 -15.57
N ALA A 57 0.48 14.87 -15.77
CA ALA A 57 1.51 14.46 -16.73
C ALA A 57 2.39 13.31 -16.21
N ASN A 58 2.36 13.01 -14.90
CA ASN A 58 3.17 11.97 -14.24
C ASN A 58 2.33 10.72 -13.91
N THR A 59 1.70 10.13 -14.93
CA THR A 59 0.91 8.89 -14.82
C THR A 59 1.72 7.62 -15.00
#